data_AF-X0ZBS4-F1
#
_entry.id   AF-X0ZBS4-F1
#
_cell.length_a   1.000
_cell.length_b   1.000
_cell.length_c   1.000
_cell.angle_alpha   90.00
_cell.angle_beta   90.00
_cell.angle_gamma   90.00
#
_symmetry.space_group_name_H-M   'P 1'
#
loop_
_entity.id
_entity.type
_entity.pdbx_description
1 polymer ?
#
loop_
_entity_poly.entity_id
_entity_poly.type
_entity_poly.pdbx_seq_one_letter_code
_entity_poly.pdbx_strand_id
1 'polypeptide(L)'
;MRNNKMIYLGNLTYLNTIKNIIEKDPSLIYLICYIGDSTKITLDSRIIPNIEIECRELHNFSVIDYNPPSERPTHDVSNITLTRFGKHLFDELKSYEICKKLEELLDFQNKESFSRSFYQNFSFETDPSDDIIKEICKVKKIFPIANNHHEYDKDGNHLTIEYEKINDEIIAKLMIQCTCSNVLIEN
;
A
#
# COMPACT_ATOMS: atom_id res chain seq x y z
N MET A 1 -14.81 5.53 13.80
CA MET A 1 -13.46 5.60 13.21
C MET A 1 -13.36 4.49 12.20
N ARG A 2 -13.20 4.79 10.90
CA ARG A 2 -12.95 3.74 9.90
C ARG A 2 -11.51 3.26 10.10
N ASN A 3 -11.31 1.98 10.39
CA ASN A 3 -9.99 1.36 10.28
C ASN A 3 -9.61 1.40 8.81
N ASN A 4 -8.82 2.41 8.41
CA ASN A 4 -8.29 2.45 7.05
C ASN A 4 -7.19 1.38 6.96
N LYS A 5 -7.49 0.31 6.24
CA LYS A 5 -6.52 -0.73 5.91
C LYS A 5 -5.38 -0.10 5.09
N MET A 6 -4.15 -0.21 5.60
CA MET A 6 -2.94 0.23 4.90
C MET A 6 -2.82 -0.45 3.54
N ILE A 7 -2.42 0.30 2.51
CA ILE A 7 -2.25 -0.19 1.15
C ILE A 7 -0.76 -0.34 0.87
N TYR A 8 -0.33 -1.57 0.62
CA TYR A 8 1.08 -1.89 0.38
C TYR A 8 1.43 -1.77 -1.10
N LEU A 9 2.47 -1.00 -1.40
CA LEU A 9 3.00 -0.72 -2.73
C LEU A 9 4.26 -1.55 -3.04
N GLY A 10 4.77 -2.33 -2.08
CA GLY A 10 6.06 -3.03 -2.20
C GLY A 10 6.19 -4.01 -3.37
N ASN A 11 5.07 -4.47 -3.92
CA ASN A 11 5.01 -5.42 -5.02
C ASN A 11 4.87 -4.77 -6.41
N LEU A 12 4.89 -3.43 -6.50
CA LEU A 12 4.79 -2.74 -7.79
C LEU A 12 6.10 -2.87 -8.58
N THR A 13 5.97 -3.18 -9.87
CA THR A 13 7.07 -3.25 -10.84
C THR A 13 7.84 -1.93 -10.91
N TYR A 14 7.12 -0.80 -10.90
CA TYR A 14 7.70 0.53 -11.01
C TYR A 14 7.86 1.24 -9.65
N LEU A 15 7.91 0.49 -8.54
CA LEU A 15 7.98 1.03 -7.17
C LEU A 15 9.04 2.12 -6.99
N ASN A 16 10.26 1.94 -7.50
CA ASN A 16 11.32 2.94 -7.35
C ASN A 16 10.98 4.26 -8.05
N THR A 17 10.37 4.20 -9.23
CA THR A 17 9.92 5.42 -9.92
C THR A 17 8.79 6.08 -9.15
N ILE A 18 7.84 5.29 -8.65
CA ILE A 18 6.72 5.78 -7.83
C ILE A 18 7.25 6.48 -6.57
N LYS A 19 8.23 5.89 -5.88
CA LYS A 19 8.92 6.52 -4.74
C LYS A 19 9.53 7.87 -5.12
N ASN A 20 10.31 7.93 -6.21
CA ASN A 20 10.94 9.18 -6.64
C ASN A 20 9.92 10.27 -6.99
N ILE A 21 8.79 9.91 -7.62
CA ILE A 21 7.70 10.83 -7.92
C ILE A 21 7.07 11.34 -6.63
N ILE A 22 6.80 10.45 -5.67
CA ILE A 22 6.15 10.79 -4.40
C ILE A 22 7.07 11.60 -3.47
N GLU A 23 8.37 11.30 -3.45
CA GLU A 23 9.39 12.09 -2.76
C GLU A 23 9.41 13.53 -3.26
N LYS A 24 9.15 13.73 -4.56
CA LYS A 24 8.98 15.07 -5.10
C LYS A 24 7.65 15.67 -4.64
N ASP A 25 6.53 14.99 -4.92
CA ASP A 25 5.21 15.38 -4.45
C ASP A 25 4.17 14.25 -4.67
N PRO A 26 3.48 13.75 -3.63
CA PRO A 26 2.42 12.74 -3.79
C PRO A 26 1.30 13.15 -4.76
N SER A 27 1.03 14.45 -4.91
CA SER A 27 -0.01 14.95 -5.83
C SER A 27 0.25 14.54 -7.29
N LEU A 28 1.50 14.27 -7.66
CA LEU A 28 1.87 13.84 -9.00
C LEU A 28 1.30 12.46 -9.35
N ILE A 29 1.16 11.55 -8.38
CA ILE A 29 0.50 10.25 -8.60
C ILE A 29 -0.98 10.46 -8.92
N TYR A 30 -1.63 11.37 -8.21
CA TYR A 30 -3.01 11.76 -8.51
C TYR A 30 -3.15 12.37 -9.91
N LEU A 31 -2.21 13.24 -10.30
CA LEU A 31 -2.20 13.81 -11.65
C LEU A 31 -2.00 12.75 -12.74
N ILE A 32 -1.13 11.75 -12.53
CA ILE A 32 -0.98 10.61 -13.46
C ILE A 32 -2.31 9.88 -13.64
N CYS A 33 -3.01 9.60 -12.53
CA CYS A 33 -4.30 8.94 -12.57
C CYS A 33 -5.36 9.78 -13.29
N TYR A 34 -5.38 11.10 -13.09
CA TYR A 34 -6.25 12.02 -13.83
C TYR A 34 -5.99 12.00 -15.34
N ILE A 35 -4.73 12.11 -15.76
CA ILE A 35 -4.37 12.12 -17.19
C ILE A 35 -4.71 10.77 -17.85
N GLY A 36 -4.51 9.67 -17.14
CA GLY A 36 -4.78 8.31 -17.64
C GLY A 36 -6.26 7.96 -17.79
N ASP A 37 -7.15 8.52 -16.96
CA ASP A 37 -8.60 8.28 -17.03
C ASP A 37 -9.41 9.47 -16.48
N SER A 38 -9.40 10.57 -17.24
CA SER A 38 -10.07 11.83 -16.89
C SER A 38 -11.60 11.72 -16.80
N THR A 39 -12.17 10.59 -17.21
CA THR A 39 -13.60 10.30 -17.08
C THR A 39 -13.98 9.80 -15.68
N LYS A 40 -13.01 9.27 -14.93
CA LYS A 40 -13.21 8.71 -13.60
C LYS A 40 -12.68 9.60 -12.51
N ILE A 41 -11.59 10.29 -12.79
CA ILE A 41 -10.91 11.14 -11.82
C ILE A 41 -11.10 12.58 -12.23
N THR A 42 -11.65 13.39 -11.33
CA THR A 42 -11.84 14.82 -11.58
C THR A 42 -10.62 15.56 -11.05
N LEU A 43 -10.01 16.44 -11.86
CA LEU A 43 -8.90 17.28 -11.41
C LEU A 43 -9.37 18.30 -10.37
N ASP A 44 -8.72 18.29 -9.20
CA ASP A 44 -9.02 19.20 -8.10
C ASP A 44 -7.90 20.24 -7.93
N SER A 45 -8.24 21.52 -8.12
CA SER A 45 -7.29 22.63 -8.01
C SER A 45 -6.75 22.85 -6.60
N ARG A 46 -7.38 22.26 -5.56
CA ARG A 46 -6.85 22.28 -4.19
C ARG A 46 -5.63 21.36 -4.04
N ILE A 47 -5.52 20.36 -4.91
CA ILE A 47 -4.43 19.38 -4.94
C ILE A 47 -3.40 19.73 -6.01
N ILE A 48 -3.88 20.10 -7.21
CA ILE A 48 -3.06 20.53 -8.35
C ILE A 48 -3.36 22.01 -8.64
N PRO A 49 -2.78 22.95 -7.87
CA PRO A 49 -3.06 24.38 -8.03
C PRO A 49 -2.46 24.96 -9.30
N ASN A 50 -1.40 24.35 -9.87
CA ASN A 50 -0.75 24.85 -11.08
C ASN A 50 -0.29 23.71 -12.00
N ILE A 51 -1.25 23.11 -12.69
CA ILE A 51 -1.04 21.94 -13.56
C ILE A 51 0.19 22.02 -14.47
N GLU A 52 0.60 23.20 -14.95
CA GLU A 52 1.80 23.34 -15.77
C GLU A 52 3.09 22.98 -15.01
N ILE A 53 3.21 23.36 -13.74
CA ILE A 53 4.36 23.04 -12.90
C ILE A 53 4.40 21.54 -12.66
N GLU A 54 3.28 20.94 -12.24
CA GLU A 54 3.22 19.50 -12.02
C GLU A 54 3.44 18.69 -13.31
N CYS A 55 2.99 19.17 -14.47
CA CYS A 55 3.28 18.55 -15.76
C CYS A 55 4.78 18.61 -16.11
N ARG A 56 5.47 19.73 -15.85
CA ARG A 56 6.93 19.79 -16.05
C ARG A 56 7.67 18.76 -15.20
N GLU A 57 7.25 18.57 -13.95
CA GLU A 57 7.83 17.56 -13.07
C GLU A 57 7.59 16.13 -13.62
N LEU A 58 6.36 15.80 -14.02
CA LEU A 58 6.07 14.50 -14.64
C LEU A 58 6.80 14.28 -15.97
N HIS A 59 7.03 15.35 -16.74
CA HIS A 59 7.84 15.29 -17.95
C HIS A 59 9.31 14.95 -17.65
N ASN A 60 9.88 15.51 -16.58
CA ASN A 60 11.24 15.17 -16.14
C ASN A 60 11.37 13.69 -15.75
N PHE A 61 10.30 13.06 -15.26
CA PHE A 61 10.24 11.62 -15.01
C PHE A 61 9.93 10.78 -16.27
N SER A 62 9.85 11.41 -17.45
CA SER A 62 9.45 10.77 -18.71
C SER A 62 8.08 10.09 -18.66
N VAL A 63 7.19 10.53 -17.76
CA VAL A 63 5.84 9.96 -17.60
C VAL A 63 4.87 10.57 -18.59
N ILE A 64 5.01 11.86 -18.89
CA ILE A 64 4.16 12.55 -19.87
C ILE A 64 4.99 13.23 -20.96
N ASP A 65 4.40 13.31 -22.14
CA ASP A 65 4.81 14.26 -23.17
C ASP A 65 4.11 15.59 -22.87
N TYR A 66 4.91 16.61 -22.57
CA TYR A 66 4.42 17.95 -22.26
C TYR A 66 5.25 18.99 -22.99
N ASN A 67 4.61 19.71 -23.91
CA ASN A 67 5.19 20.86 -24.58
C ASN A 67 4.48 22.12 -24.08
N PRO A 68 5.12 22.95 -23.23
CA PRO A 68 4.48 24.17 -22.76
C PRO A 68 4.19 25.11 -23.94
N PRO A 69 3.05 25.82 -23.93
CA PRO A 69 2.73 26.76 -25.00
C PRO A 69 3.79 27.86 -25.11
N SER A 70 4.13 28.25 -26.33
CA SER A 70 5.15 29.26 -26.62
C SER A 70 4.70 30.69 -26.31
N GLU A 71 3.39 30.92 -26.12
CA GLU A 71 2.79 32.22 -25.80
C GLU A 71 1.99 32.14 -24.49
N ARG A 72 1.85 33.27 -23.78
CA ARG A 72 1.17 33.34 -22.46
C ARG A 72 -0.21 32.66 -22.52
N PRO A 73 -0.60 31.88 -21.51
CA PRO A 73 -1.67 30.89 -21.66
C PRO A 73 -3.04 31.58 -21.75
N THR A 74 -3.72 31.44 -22.88
CA THR A 74 -5.19 31.55 -22.94
C THR A 74 -5.76 30.18 -22.57
N HIS A 75 -5.96 29.97 -21.27
CA HIS A 75 -6.83 28.97 -20.62
C HIS A 75 -6.75 27.47 -20.93
N ASP A 76 -6.06 27.00 -21.99
CA ASP A 76 -6.03 25.59 -22.34
C ASP A 76 -4.59 25.06 -22.42
N VAL A 77 -4.19 24.29 -21.40
CA VAL A 77 -3.01 23.43 -21.46
C VAL A 77 -3.32 22.29 -22.43
N SER A 78 -3.13 22.56 -23.72
CA SER A 78 -3.54 21.68 -24.80
C SER A 78 -2.40 20.71 -25.15
N ASN A 79 -2.70 19.41 -25.03
CA ASN A 79 -1.84 18.24 -25.28
C ASN A 79 -0.91 17.82 -24.15
N ILE A 80 -1.49 17.35 -23.04
CA ILE A 80 -0.79 16.48 -22.08
C ILE A 80 -1.17 15.03 -22.40
N THR A 81 -0.18 14.19 -22.73
CA THR A 81 -0.42 12.75 -22.94
C THR A 81 0.60 11.92 -22.18
N LEU A 82 0.18 10.76 -21.67
CA LEU A 82 1.13 9.79 -21.12
C LEU A 82 2.08 9.31 -22.22
N THR A 83 3.37 9.23 -21.90
CA THR A 83 4.33 8.50 -22.74
C THR A 83 3.99 7.01 -22.72
N ARG A 84 4.69 6.20 -23.54
CA ARG A 84 4.59 4.74 -23.43
C ARG A 84 4.91 4.25 -22.01
N PHE A 85 5.94 4.81 -21.39
CA PHE A 85 6.31 4.48 -20.01
C PHE A 85 5.23 4.92 -19.02
N GLY A 86 4.75 6.17 -19.13
CA GLY A 86 3.68 6.66 -18.27
C GLY A 86 2.39 5.86 -18.38
N LYS A 87 2.08 5.31 -19.56
CA LYS A 87 0.95 4.40 -19.74
C LYS A 87 1.13 3.10 -18.97
N HIS A 88 2.30 2.47 -19.03
CA HIS A 88 2.57 1.27 -18.23
C HIS A 88 2.53 1.54 -16.73
N LEU A 89 3.06 2.69 -16.30
CA LEU A 89 2.98 3.14 -14.91
C LEU A 89 1.52 3.32 -14.47
N PHE A 90 0.72 4.02 -15.27
CA PHE A 90 -0.71 4.22 -15.02
C PHE A 90 -1.49 2.89 -14.99
N ASP A 91 -1.24 1.99 -15.94
CA ASP A 91 -1.90 0.69 -16.00
C ASP A 91 -1.60 -0.12 -14.73
N GLU A 92 -0.35 -0.08 -14.23
CA GLU A 92 0.00 -0.70 -12.95
C GLU A 92 -0.73 -0.06 -11.76
N LEU A 93 -0.74 1.28 -11.66
CA LEU A 93 -1.48 1.98 -10.60
C LEU A 93 -2.98 1.64 -10.62
N LYS A 94 -3.56 1.46 -11.81
CA LYS A 94 -4.94 1.06 -12.00
C LYS A 94 -5.18 -0.41 -11.61
N SER A 95 -4.31 -1.33 -12.01
CA SER A 95 -4.41 -2.76 -11.70
C SER A 95 -4.36 -3.05 -10.20
N TYR A 96 -3.60 -2.26 -9.44
CA TYR A 96 -3.53 -2.36 -7.97
C TYR A 96 -4.57 -1.49 -7.24
N GLU A 97 -5.54 -0.94 -7.99
CA GLU A 97 -6.60 -0.05 -7.49
C GLU A 97 -6.12 1.23 -6.78
N ILE A 98 -4.87 1.65 -7.01
CA ILE A 98 -4.28 2.80 -6.32
C ILE A 98 -5.02 4.08 -6.71
N CYS A 99 -5.25 4.31 -8.00
CA CYS A 99 -5.97 5.49 -8.47
C CYS A 99 -7.37 5.65 -7.86
N LYS A 100 -8.09 4.53 -7.67
CA LYS A 100 -9.40 4.51 -6.99
C LYS A 100 -9.28 4.86 -5.51
N LYS A 101 -8.30 4.27 -4.83
CA LYS A 101 -8.04 4.50 -3.41
C LYS A 101 -7.61 5.94 -3.10
N LEU A 102 -6.95 6.64 -4.02
CA LEU A 102 -6.62 8.06 -3.85
C LEU A 102 -7.89 8.90 -3.64
N GLU A 103 -8.95 8.68 -4.42
CA GLU A 103 -10.19 9.45 -4.30
C GLU A 103 -11.04 9.02 -3.10
N GLU A 104 -11.05 7.73 -2.77
CA GLU A 104 -11.89 7.19 -1.70
C GLU A 104 -11.37 7.47 -0.29
N LEU A 105 -10.04 7.55 -0.13
CA LEU A 105 -9.39 7.55 1.19
C LEU A 105 -8.71 8.86 1.57
N LEU A 106 -8.34 9.69 0.59
CA LEU A 106 -7.49 10.85 0.86
C LEU A 106 -8.29 12.11 1.19
N ASP A 107 -7.66 12.98 1.97
CA ASP A 107 -8.21 14.29 2.36
C ASP A 107 -7.91 15.35 1.27
N PHE A 108 -8.97 15.81 0.60
CA PHE A 108 -8.91 16.80 -0.48
C PHE A 108 -9.07 18.26 -0.01
N GLN A 109 -8.91 18.55 1.29
CA GLN A 109 -8.99 19.93 1.79
C GLN A 109 -7.95 20.86 1.14
N ASN A 110 -6.72 20.39 1.02
CA ASN A 110 -5.60 21.08 0.37
C ASN A 110 -4.47 20.08 0.07
N LYS A 111 -3.48 20.52 -0.71
CA LYS A 111 -2.32 19.73 -1.11
C LYS A 111 -1.54 19.10 0.06
N GLU A 112 -1.37 19.81 1.18
CA GLU A 112 -0.65 19.32 2.35
C GLU A 112 -1.43 18.21 3.07
N SER A 113 -2.73 18.41 3.29
CA SER A 113 -3.64 17.39 3.83
C SER A 113 -3.65 16.15 2.97
N PHE A 114 -3.68 16.31 1.65
CA PHE A 114 -3.60 15.20 0.69
C PHE A 114 -2.30 14.42 0.85
N SER A 115 -1.15 15.10 0.85
CA SER A 115 0.16 14.47 1.00
C SER A 115 0.29 13.73 2.34
N ARG A 116 -0.18 14.34 3.44
CA ARG A 116 -0.19 13.69 4.75
C ARG A 116 -1.08 12.44 4.74
N SER A 117 -2.28 12.55 4.18
CA SER A 117 -3.22 11.44 4.08
C SER A 117 -2.66 10.31 3.21
N PHE A 118 -1.92 10.63 2.14
CA PHE A 118 -1.26 9.65 1.29
C PHE A 118 -0.34 8.75 2.13
N TYR A 119 0.60 9.33 2.88
CA TYR A 119 1.53 8.56 3.72
C TYR A 119 0.87 7.84 4.90
N GLN A 120 -0.34 8.24 5.30
CA GLN A 120 -1.12 7.54 6.32
C GLN A 120 -1.82 6.28 5.79
N ASN A 121 -2.10 6.23 4.48
CA ASN A 121 -2.88 5.15 3.87
C ASN A 121 -2.06 4.23 2.97
N PHE A 122 -0.88 4.66 2.53
CA PHE A 122 0.00 3.92 1.62
C PHE A 122 1.35 3.62 2.26
N SER A 123 1.77 2.36 2.21
CA SER A 123 3.08 1.88 2.64
C SER A 123 3.90 1.41 1.45
N PHE A 124 5.20 1.69 1.45
CA PHE A 124 6.13 1.23 0.42
C PHE A 124 6.71 -0.16 0.69
N GLU A 125 6.31 -0.78 1.79
CA GLU A 125 6.71 -2.14 2.15
C GLU A 125 5.88 -3.16 1.36
N THR A 126 6.39 -4.39 1.29
CA THR A 126 5.62 -5.53 0.82
C THR A 126 4.56 -5.90 1.85
N ASP A 127 3.39 -6.37 1.40
CA ASP A 127 2.35 -6.82 2.32
C ASP A 127 2.88 -8.00 3.16
N PRO A 128 2.99 -7.86 4.49
CA PRO A 128 3.54 -8.91 5.34
C PRO A 128 2.64 -10.15 5.39
N SER A 129 1.39 -10.07 4.90
CA SER A 129 0.42 -11.17 4.94
C SER A 129 0.96 -12.44 4.25
N ASP A 130 1.65 -12.31 3.12
CA ASP A 130 2.20 -13.47 2.40
C ASP A 130 3.33 -14.14 3.18
N ASP A 131 4.19 -13.35 3.83
CA ASP A 131 5.25 -13.87 4.70
C ASP A 131 4.66 -14.53 5.95
N ILE A 132 3.62 -13.94 6.55
CA ILE A 132 2.88 -14.53 7.67
C ILE A 132 2.25 -15.88 7.25
N ILE A 133 1.59 -15.93 6.09
CA ILE A 133 0.99 -17.17 5.56
C ILE A 133 2.07 -18.23 5.33
N LYS A 134 3.21 -17.83 4.75
CA LYS A 134 4.34 -18.74 4.50
C LYS A 134 4.90 -19.31 5.80
N GLU A 135 5.06 -18.49 6.83
CA GLU A 135 5.48 -18.96 8.16
C GLU A 135 4.43 -19.89 8.80
N ILE A 136 3.13 -19.54 8.72
CA ILE A 136 2.04 -20.43 9.17
C ILE A 136 2.12 -21.79 8.46
N CYS A 137 2.32 -21.80 7.14
CA CYS A 137 2.46 -23.04 6.37
C CYS A 137 3.71 -23.84 6.76
N LYS A 138 4.83 -23.19 7.09
CA LYS A 138 6.03 -23.88 7.61
C LYS A 138 5.75 -24.53 8.96
N VAL A 139 5.10 -23.82 9.88
CA VAL A 139 4.69 -24.35 11.18
C VAL A 139 3.76 -25.55 10.98
N LYS A 140 2.76 -25.45 10.08
CA LYS A 140 1.85 -26.56 9.74
C LYS A 140 2.51 -27.82 9.16
N LYS A 141 3.70 -27.71 8.58
CA LYS A 141 4.48 -28.86 8.08
C LYS A 141 5.21 -29.60 9.20
N ILE A 142 5.61 -28.89 10.24
CA ILE A 142 6.32 -29.45 11.40
C ILE A 142 5.31 -30.00 12.41
N PHE A 143 4.20 -29.29 12.58
CA PHE A 143 3.09 -29.67 13.43
C PHE A 143 1.86 -29.82 12.53
N PRO A 144 1.35 -31.04 12.27
CA PRO A 144 0.10 -31.23 11.53
C PRO A 144 -1.06 -30.66 12.37
N ILE A 145 -1.26 -29.35 12.26
CA ILE A 145 -2.30 -28.58 12.95
C ILE A 145 -3.60 -28.80 12.20
N ALA A 146 -4.58 -29.45 12.85
CA ALA A 146 -5.96 -29.44 12.36
C ALA A 146 -6.58 -28.04 12.59
N ASN A 147 -7.77 -27.76 12.07
CA ASN A 147 -8.43 -26.49 12.39
C ASN A 147 -9.18 -26.62 13.72
N ASN A 148 -8.99 -25.62 14.59
CA ASN A 148 -9.71 -25.31 15.83
C ASN A 148 -9.31 -26.16 17.05
N HIS A 149 -8.59 -25.51 17.97
CA HIS A 149 -8.13 -26.00 19.28
C HIS A 149 -7.16 -27.18 19.22
N HIS A 150 -5.88 -26.91 19.51
CA HIS A 150 -4.82 -27.92 19.48
C HIS A 150 -3.99 -27.85 20.75
N GLU A 151 -3.97 -28.96 21.47
CA GLU A 151 -3.09 -29.25 22.60
C GLU A 151 -1.94 -30.13 22.11
N TYR A 152 -0.71 -29.69 22.35
CA TYR A 152 0.49 -30.46 22.00
C TYR A 152 1.31 -30.76 23.25
N ASP A 153 1.44 -32.04 23.56
CA ASP A 153 2.36 -32.52 24.58
C ASP A 153 3.60 -33.15 23.92
N LYS A 154 4.79 -32.61 24.24
CA LYS A 154 6.07 -33.22 23.88
C LYS A 154 7.08 -33.06 25.01
N ASP A 155 7.55 -34.18 25.55
CA ASP A 155 8.57 -34.23 26.61
C ASP A 155 8.23 -33.34 27.81
N GLY A 156 6.96 -33.35 28.24
CA GLY A 156 6.46 -32.52 29.34
C GLY A 156 6.20 -31.06 29.00
N ASN A 157 6.39 -30.62 27.76
CA ASN A 157 6.05 -29.27 27.35
C ASN A 157 4.67 -29.27 26.69
N HIS A 158 3.81 -28.36 27.15
CA HIS A 158 2.48 -28.13 26.63
C HIS A 158 2.47 -26.86 25.79
N LEU A 159 2.04 -26.96 24.54
CA LEU A 159 1.81 -25.82 23.66
C LEU A 159 0.32 -25.78 23.30
N THR A 160 -0.35 -24.70 23.67
CA THR A 160 -1.73 -24.42 23.26
C THR A 160 -1.73 -23.25 22.30
N ILE A 161 -2.36 -23.43 21.13
CA ILE A 161 -2.58 -22.35 20.17
C ILE A 161 -4.08 -22.14 20.02
N GLU A 162 -4.58 -21.03 20.53
CA GLU A 162 -5.94 -20.57 20.30
C GLU A 162 -5.89 -19.49 19.23
N TYR A 163 -6.71 -19.62 18.19
CA TYR A 163 -6.94 -18.52 17.27
C TYR A 163 -8.43 -18.25 17.20
N GLU A 164 -8.78 -16.98 17.27
CA GLU A 164 -10.14 -16.51 17.08
C GLU A 164 -10.12 -15.49 15.94
N LYS A 165 -11.02 -15.69 14.99
CA LYS A 165 -11.30 -14.67 13.98
C LYS A 165 -12.41 -13.79 14.52
N ILE A 166 -12.06 -12.57 14.92
CA ILE A 166 -13.03 -11.55 15.32
C ILE A 166 -13.04 -10.49 14.22
N ASN A 167 -14.13 -10.44 13.45
CA ASN A 167 -14.25 -9.59 12.26
C ASN A 167 -13.13 -9.88 11.23
N ASP A 168 -12.30 -8.88 10.91
CA ASP A 168 -11.18 -8.96 9.96
C ASP A 168 -9.83 -9.18 10.65
N GLU A 169 -9.81 -9.33 11.98
CA GLU A 169 -8.61 -9.55 12.76
C GLU A 169 -8.48 -11.04 13.14
N ILE A 170 -7.26 -11.56 13.03
CA ILE A 170 -6.90 -12.88 13.54
C ILE A 170 -6.17 -12.65 14.86
N ILE A 171 -6.81 -12.99 15.97
CA ILE A 171 -6.17 -12.97 17.28
C ILE A 171 -5.62 -14.37 17.52
N ALA A 172 -4.29 -14.47 17.57
CA ALA A 172 -3.60 -15.70 17.92
C ALA A 172 -3.07 -15.59 19.36
N LYS A 173 -3.52 -16.48 20.23
CA LYS A 173 -3.01 -16.64 21.58
C LYS A 173 -2.17 -17.92 21.65
N LEU A 174 -0.88 -17.70 21.90
CA LEU A 174 0.13 -18.74 22.06
C LEU A 174 0.39 -18.93 23.56
N MET A 175 0.13 -20.14 24.09
CA MET A 175 0.49 -20.49 25.46
C MET A 175 1.53 -21.62 25.44
N ILE A 176 2.68 -21.38 26.06
CA ILE A 176 3.77 -22.35 26.18
C ILE A 176 3.97 -22.65 27.66
N GLN A 177 3.82 -23.91 28.07
CA GLN A 177 3.98 -24.36 29.44
C GLN A 177 5.05 -25.48 29.49
N CYS A 178 6.20 -25.22 30.11
CA CYS A 178 7.29 -26.20 30.28
C CYS A 178 7.07 -26.96 31.59
N THR A 179 6.91 -28.29 31.62
CA THR A 179 6.98 -29.07 32.89
C THR A 179 8.40 -29.51 33.23
N CYS A 180 9.37 -28.68 32.83
CA CYS A 180 10.79 -28.87 33.02
C CYS A 180 11.23 -28.68 34.49
N SER A 181 10.57 -29.34 35.45
CA SER A 181 11.15 -29.82 36.70
C SER A 181 10.16 -30.73 37.46
N ASN A 182 10.24 -32.04 37.24
CA ASN A 182 10.26 -32.96 38.38
C ASN A 182 11.73 -33.14 38.77
N VAL A 183 12.30 -32.10 39.39
CA VAL A 183 13.50 -32.26 40.19
C VAL A 183 13.02 -32.69 41.56
N LEU A 184 13.17 -33.98 41.88
CA LEU A 184 13.27 -34.44 43.26
C LEU A 184 14.42 -33.67 43.89
N ILE A 185 14.12 -32.78 44.84
CA ILE A 185 15.10 -32.36 45.82
C ILE A 185 15.08 -33.46 46.91
N GLU A 186 15.95 -34.45 46.76
CA GLU A 186 16.44 -35.31 47.84
C GLU A 186 17.94 -34.94 48.00
N ASN A 187 18.47 -34.49 49.12
CA ASN A 187 18.09 -34.54 50.54
C ASN A 187 18.13 -33.16 51.19
#